data_AF-A0A9P0G6V9-F1
#
_entry.id   AF-A0A9P0G6V9-F1
#
_cell.length_a   1.000
_cell.length_b   1.000
_cell.length_c   1.000
_cell.angle_alpha   90.00
_cell.angle_beta   90.00
_cell.angle_gamma   90.00
#
_symmetry.space_group_name_H-M   'P 1'
#
loop_
_entity.id
_entity.type
_entity.pdbx_description
1 polymer ?
#
loop_
_entity_poly.entity_id
_entity_poly.type
_entity_poly.pdbx_seq_one_letter_code
_entity_poly.pdbx_strand_id
1 'polypeptide(L)'
;MWLRFNCTIFKDISELQIVEYLPPINDSPTSKSVVYQTLELTKNIAESCKQKHIIVTYDLAIAKMALQIQENKSPKFDIFINLEAFHMHIGKYIESCGVVEILVQAKVLAAGSMNSFLDRKHFNRCKRIHPLTSAALEIIHLEQYLGESNVSPEILCQNFENLLNSSNETLYGLNDAMELPDLIDKVLEGYKEYWQETINGKHGKTAQFYLQYCEFINLFLRFSRSIRSNDFELYLDLIYEMSDLFFTFNQPNYASI
;
A
#
# COMPACT_ATOMS: atom_id res chain seq x y z
N MET A 1 -12.15 -4.04 -0.90
CA MET A 1 -11.63 -4.89 -2.00
C MET A 1 -10.29 -5.51 -1.61
N TRP A 2 -9.23 -4.71 -1.37
CA TRP A 2 -7.89 -5.19 -1.00
C TRP A 2 -7.81 -6.09 0.25
N LEU A 3 -8.46 -5.72 1.37
CA LEU A 3 -8.44 -6.55 2.59
C LEU A 3 -9.05 -7.93 2.35
N ARG A 4 -10.22 -7.98 1.71
CA ARG A 4 -10.91 -9.24 1.40
C ARG A 4 -10.05 -10.13 0.51
N PHE A 5 -9.44 -9.55 -0.53
CA PHE A 5 -8.53 -10.26 -1.42
C PHE A 5 -7.35 -10.88 -0.64
N ASN A 6 -6.69 -10.10 0.21
CA ASN A 6 -5.59 -10.63 1.03
C ASN A 6 -6.07 -11.73 2.00
N CYS A 7 -7.22 -11.56 2.66
CA CYS A 7 -7.78 -12.59 3.53
C CYS A 7 -8.17 -13.88 2.78
N THR A 8 -8.48 -13.81 1.48
CA THR A 8 -8.79 -15.00 0.69
C THR A 8 -7.55 -15.76 0.22
N ILE A 9 -6.40 -15.09 0.10
CA ILE A 9 -5.16 -15.71 -0.43
C ILE A 9 -4.10 -15.98 0.64
N PHE A 10 -4.22 -15.37 1.82
CA PHE A 10 -3.24 -15.50 2.90
C PHE A 10 -3.84 -16.24 4.08
N LYS A 11 -3.21 -17.37 4.46
CA LYS A 11 -3.58 -18.11 5.65
C LYS A 11 -2.87 -17.48 6.83
N ASP A 12 -3.61 -16.79 7.67
CA ASP A 12 -3.06 -16.30 8.92
C ASP A 12 -2.88 -17.47 9.89
N ILE A 13 -1.63 -17.86 10.09
CA ILE A 13 -1.20 -18.86 11.07
C ILE A 13 -0.66 -18.20 12.35
N SER A 14 -0.74 -16.87 12.44
CA SER A 14 -0.25 -16.12 13.58
C SER A 14 -1.07 -16.42 14.83
N GLU A 15 -0.44 -16.32 15.98
CA GLU A 15 -1.11 -16.45 17.27
C GLU A 15 -2.13 -15.31 17.48
N LEU A 16 -3.22 -15.60 18.20
CA LEU A 16 -4.20 -14.60 18.58
C LEU A 16 -3.54 -13.50 19.40
N GLN A 17 -3.67 -12.26 18.94
CA GLN A 17 -3.11 -11.09 19.62
C GLN A 17 -4.06 -10.57 20.70
N ILE A 18 -3.49 -10.18 21.84
CA ILE A 18 -4.21 -9.45 22.89
C ILE A 18 -4.02 -7.96 22.62
N VAL A 19 -5.13 -7.23 22.51
CA VAL A 19 -5.11 -5.78 22.28
C VAL A 19 -5.42 -5.08 23.59
N GLU A 20 -4.49 -4.28 24.07
CA GLU A 20 -4.64 -3.44 25.27
C GLU A 20 -4.37 -1.97 24.94
N TYR A 21 -5.12 -1.09 25.60
CA TYR A 21 -4.92 0.35 25.50
C TYR A 21 -4.06 0.83 26.66
N LEU A 22 -2.97 1.52 26.35
CA LEU A 22 -2.14 2.16 27.36
C LEU A 22 -2.81 3.43 27.92
N PRO A 23 -2.55 3.80 29.18
CA PRO A 23 -3.02 5.07 29.74
C PRO A 23 -2.57 6.26 28.88
N PRO A 24 -3.44 7.26 28.66
CA PRO A 24 -3.07 8.43 27.87
C PRO A 24 -2.01 9.26 28.58
N ILE A 25 -1.06 9.79 27.81
CA ILE A 25 -0.09 10.78 28.28
C ILE A 25 -0.73 12.16 28.04
N ASN A 26 -0.98 12.90 29.13
CA ASN A 26 -1.64 14.21 29.08
C ASN A 26 -0.65 15.34 28.72
N ASP A 27 0.03 15.22 27.59
CA ASP A 27 0.94 16.22 27.06
C ASP A 27 1.03 16.09 25.52
N SER A 28 1.63 17.07 24.85
CA SER A 28 1.73 17.08 23.40
C SER A 28 2.52 15.87 22.86
N PRO A 29 2.00 15.13 21.87
CA PRO A 29 2.69 13.96 21.31
C PRO A 29 3.99 14.34 20.59
N THR A 30 4.16 15.60 20.20
CA THR A 30 5.40 16.12 19.59
C THR A 30 6.40 16.64 20.63
N SER A 31 6.17 16.44 21.92
CA SER A 31 7.12 16.82 22.96
C SER A 31 8.20 15.74 23.14
N LYS A 32 9.47 16.15 23.24
CA LYS A 32 10.59 15.22 23.44
C LYS A 32 10.46 14.38 24.71
N SER A 33 9.86 14.91 25.77
CA SER A 33 9.58 14.16 27.00
C SER A 33 8.58 13.04 26.76
N VAL A 34 7.51 13.31 26.00
CA VAL A 34 6.48 12.34 25.66
C VAL A 34 7.05 11.23 24.78
N VAL A 35 7.79 11.57 23.73
CA VAL A 35 8.44 10.57 22.85
C VAL A 35 9.45 9.71 23.62
N TYR A 36 10.17 10.31 24.56
CA TYR A 36 11.07 9.56 25.43
C TYR A 36 10.30 8.60 26.37
N GLN A 37 9.20 9.08 26.97
CA GLN A 37 8.36 8.27 27.85
C GLN A 37 7.72 7.09 27.11
N THR A 38 7.25 7.30 25.86
CA THR A 38 6.70 6.21 25.05
C THR A 38 7.76 5.15 24.75
N LEU A 39 9.01 5.52 24.46
CA LEU A 39 10.11 4.56 24.30
C LEU A 39 10.42 3.77 25.59
N GLU A 40 10.42 4.43 26.77
CA GLU A 40 10.60 3.73 28.05
C GLU A 40 9.44 2.77 28.34
N LEU A 41 8.19 3.19 28.10
CA LEU A 41 7.01 2.34 28.25
C LEU A 41 7.09 1.12 27.33
N THR A 42 7.43 1.31 26.06
CA THR A 42 7.59 0.22 25.09
C THR A 42 8.65 -0.79 25.57
N LYS A 43 9.81 -0.33 26.04
CA LYS A 43 10.83 -1.22 26.60
C LYS A 43 10.31 -2.04 27.79
N ASN A 44 9.65 -1.38 28.74
CA ASN A 44 9.11 -2.05 29.94
C ASN A 44 8.04 -3.09 29.58
N ILE A 45 7.23 -2.82 28.54
CA ILE A 45 6.25 -3.76 28.01
C ILE A 45 6.96 -4.98 27.43
N ALA A 46 7.99 -4.80 26.61
CA ALA A 46 8.77 -5.92 26.06
C ALA A 46 9.35 -6.81 27.18
N GLU A 47 9.92 -6.21 28.22
CA GLU A 47 10.44 -6.93 29.38
C GLU A 47 9.34 -7.70 30.13
N SER A 48 8.20 -7.06 30.37
CA SER A 48 7.05 -7.66 31.07
C SER A 48 6.43 -8.82 30.28
N CYS A 49 6.38 -8.70 28.95
CA CYS A 49 5.90 -9.72 28.02
C CYS A 49 6.97 -10.76 27.67
N LYS A 50 8.21 -10.63 28.21
CA LYS A 50 9.37 -11.48 27.88
C LYS A 50 9.66 -11.56 26.38
N GLN A 51 9.41 -10.47 25.66
CA GLN A 51 9.69 -10.35 24.24
C GLN A 51 11.12 -9.83 24.04
N LYS A 52 11.88 -10.51 23.16
CA LYS A 52 13.24 -10.10 22.81
C LYS A 52 13.27 -8.81 21.98
N HIS A 53 12.25 -8.61 21.15
CA HIS A 53 12.13 -7.49 20.25
C HIS A 53 10.72 -6.91 20.36
N ILE A 54 10.62 -5.60 20.20
CA ILE A 54 9.34 -4.89 20.17
C ILE A 54 9.37 -3.79 19.11
N ILE A 55 8.21 -3.54 18.54
CA ILE A 55 8.00 -2.54 17.49
C ILE A 55 7.17 -1.40 18.07
N VAL A 56 7.59 -0.18 17.78
CA VAL A 56 6.77 1.02 18.01
C VAL A 56 6.49 1.69 16.68
N THR A 57 5.24 2.10 16.46
CA THR A 57 4.85 2.79 15.23
C THR A 57 4.57 4.25 15.55
N TYR A 58 5.16 5.17 14.76
CA TYR A 58 4.98 6.60 14.92
C TYR A 58 4.68 7.27 13.58
N ASP A 59 4.01 8.42 13.64
CA ASP A 59 4.01 9.35 12.50
C ASP A 59 5.43 9.86 12.22
N LEU A 60 5.62 10.51 11.07
CA LEU A 60 6.93 11.01 10.65
C LEU A 60 7.62 11.91 11.67
N ALA A 61 6.88 12.88 12.22
CA ALA A 61 7.45 13.91 13.07
C ALA A 61 7.95 13.30 14.38
N ILE A 62 7.18 12.36 14.92
CA ILE A 62 7.50 11.63 16.14
C ILE A 62 8.59 10.60 15.88
N ALA A 63 8.54 9.86 14.77
CA ALA A 63 9.53 8.85 14.40
C ALA A 63 10.93 9.44 14.28
N LYS A 64 11.07 10.59 13.60
CA LYS A 64 12.34 11.30 13.48
C LYS A 64 12.93 11.64 14.86
N MET A 65 12.09 12.12 15.77
CA MET A 65 12.51 12.44 17.13
C MET A 65 12.88 11.20 17.93
N ALA A 66 12.12 10.13 17.79
CA ALA A 66 12.37 8.86 18.45
C ALA A 66 13.69 8.23 17.99
N LEU A 67 13.98 8.25 16.69
CA LEU A 67 15.26 7.79 16.12
C LEU A 67 16.44 8.60 16.68
N GLN A 68 16.32 9.93 16.74
CA GLN A 68 17.34 10.78 17.36
C GLN A 68 17.54 10.45 18.85
N ILE A 69 16.47 10.19 19.60
CA ILE A 69 16.58 9.77 21.00
C ILE A 69 17.27 8.42 21.11
N GLN A 70 16.89 7.45 20.27
CA GLN A 70 17.45 6.11 20.24
C GLN A 70 18.96 6.14 19.97
N GLU A 71 19.39 6.89 18.96
CA GLU A 71 20.80 7.05 18.61
C GLU A 71 21.60 7.67 19.77
N ASN A 72 21.11 8.78 20.33
CA ASN A 72 21.76 9.48 21.43
C ASN A 72 21.82 8.69 22.75
N LYS A 73 20.93 7.70 22.92
CA LYS A 73 20.82 6.88 24.13
C LYS A 73 21.23 5.43 23.88
N SER A 74 21.82 5.12 22.72
CA SER A 74 22.27 3.77 22.40
C SER A 74 23.25 3.26 23.46
N PRO A 75 23.11 2.01 23.95
CA PRO A 75 22.19 0.95 23.50
C PRO A 75 20.89 0.81 24.34
N LYS A 76 20.44 1.87 25.04
CA LYS A 76 19.31 1.77 25.99
C LYS A 76 18.01 1.29 25.34
N PHE A 77 17.73 1.74 24.12
CA PHE A 77 16.51 1.49 23.38
C PHE A 77 16.79 0.58 22.18
N ASP A 78 16.72 -0.73 22.39
CA ASP A 78 16.72 -1.74 21.31
C ASP A 78 15.27 -1.99 20.86
N ILE A 79 14.70 -1.00 20.17
CA ILE A 79 13.30 -0.96 19.73
C ILE A 79 13.29 -0.70 18.23
N PHE A 80 12.50 -1.46 17.48
CA PHE A 80 12.30 -1.16 16.06
C PHE A 80 11.28 -0.02 15.92
N ILE A 81 11.72 1.12 15.37
CA ILE A 81 10.85 2.27 15.11
C ILE A 81 10.30 2.15 13.70
N ASN A 82 9.02 1.79 13.61
CA ASN A 82 8.27 1.68 12.38
C ASN A 82 7.62 3.03 12.01
N LEU A 83 7.67 3.38 10.73
CA LEU A 83 6.94 4.54 10.21
C LEU A 83 5.49 4.13 9.93
N GLU A 84 4.54 4.90 10.46
CA GLU A 84 3.12 4.64 10.21
C GLU A 84 2.79 4.73 8.70
N ALA A 85 1.77 3.96 8.29
CA ALA A 85 1.19 3.96 6.95
C ALA A 85 1.10 5.36 6.34
N PHE A 86 1.99 5.64 5.38
CA PHE A 86 2.17 6.93 4.75
C PHE A 86 0.85 7.56 4.29
N HIS A 87 0.70 8.85 4.56
CA HIS A 87 -0.27 9.70 3.87
C HIS A 87 0.25 10.06 2.49
N MET A 88 0.38 9.08 1.59
CA MET A 88 0.91 9.33 0.25
C MET A 88 0.19 10.51 -0.42
N HIS A 89 0.99 11.46 -0.91
CA HIS A 89 0.54 12.74 -1.45
C HIS A 89 -0.06 12.60 -2.87
N ILE A 90 -0.62 11.44 -3.17
CA ILE A 90 -1.16 11.07 -4.49
C ILE A 90 -2.26 12.04 -4.95
N GLY A 91 -3.03 12.63 -4.01
CA GLY A 91 -4.05 13.64 -4.34
C GLY A 91 -3.50 14.80 -5.16
N LYS A 92 -2.28 15.28 -4.88
CA LYS A 92 -1.63 16.34 -5.68
C LYS A 92 -1.18 15.85 -7.05
N TYR A 93 -0.79 14.59 -7.17
CA TYR A 93 -0.38 14.02 -8.46
C TYR A 93 -1.54 14.06 -9.46
N ILE A 94 -2.74 13.68 -9.01
CA ILE A 94 -3.94 13.65 -9.85
C ILE A 94 -4.72 14.97 -9.89
N GLU A 95 -4.13 16.06 -9.41
CA GLU A 95 -4.77 17.36 -9.46
C GLU A 95 -4.89 17.80 -10.92
N SER A 96 -6.10 18.23 -11.32
CA SER A 96 -6.39 18.70 -12.69
C SER A 96 -6.16 17.70 -13.82
N CYS A 97 -6.10 16.39 -13.54
CA CYS A 97 -5.95 15.36 -14.58
C CYS A 97 -7.27 14.79 -15.11
N GLY A 98 -8.42 15.20 -14.57
CA GLY A 98 -9.74 14.69 -14.97
C GLY A 98 -10.30 13.58 -14.06
N VAL A 99 -9.47 12.98 -13.20
CA VAL A 99 -9.91 11.89 -12.30
C VAL A 99 -11.00 12.34 -11.32
N VAL A 100 -10.88 13.56 -10.80
CA VAL A 100 -11.86 14.09 -9.84
C VAL A 100 -13.22 14.27 -10.51
N GLU A 101 -13.24 14.77 -11.74
CA GLU A 101 -14.43 14.94 -12.56
C GLU A 101 -15.08 13.59 -12.88
N ILE A 102 -14.28 12.59 -13.26
CA ILE A 102 -14.75 11.21 -13.48
C ILE A 102 -15.43 10.68 -12.21
N LEU A 103 -14.78 10.83 -11.05
CA LEU A 103 -15.31 10.34 -9.77
C LEU A 103 -16.60 11.05 -9.34
N VAL A 104 -16.72 12.34 -9.64
CA VAL A 104 -17.94 13.12 -9.39
C VAL A 104 -19.07 12.68 -10.32
N GLN A 105 -18.80 12.52 -11.61
CA GLN A 105 -19.79 12.06 -12.59
C GLN A 105 -20.25 10.62 -12.31
N ALA A 106 -19.33 9.75 -11.87
CA ALA A 106 -19.62 8.38 -11.45
C ALA A 106 -20.32 8.30 -10.08
N LYS A 107 -20.58 9.42 -9.41
CA LYS A 107 -21.19 9.52 -8.08
C LYS A 107 -20.42 8.78 -6.98
N VAL A 108 -19.12 8.54 -7.19
CA VAL A 108 -18.20 7.96 -6.19
C VAL A 108 -17.75 9.04 -5.21
N LEU A 109 -17.59 10.28 -5.69
CA LEU A 109 -17.20 11.43 -4.90
C LEU A 109 -18.25 12.54 -5.03
N ALA A 110 -18.69 13.12 -3.90
CA ALA A 110 -19.56 14.28 -3.94
C ALA A 110 -18.77 15.53 -4.35
N ALA A 111 -19.37 16.43 -5.13
CA ALA A 111 -18.72 17.67 -5.58
C ALA A 111 -18.15 18.52 -4.42
N GLY A 112 -18.88 18.62 -3.30
CA GLY A 112 -18.41 19.32 -2.10
C GLY A 112 -17.21 18.66 -1.38
N SER A 113 -16.80 17.45 -1.79
CA SER A 113 -15.69 16.69 -1.20
C SER A 113 -14.42 16.70 -2.05
N MET A 114 -14.39 17.38 -3.20
CA MET A 114 -13.23 17.40 -4.11
C MET A 114 -11.94 17.87 -3.42
N ASN A 115 -11.95 19.06 -2.82
CA ASN A 115 -10.77 19.61 -2.14
C ASN A 115 -10.34 18.73 -0.97
N SER A 116 -11.28 18.17 -0.21
CA SER A 116 -10.96 17.28 0.91
C SER A 116 -10.30 15.95 0.48
N PHE A 117 -10.58 15.49 -0.74
CA PHE A 117 -9.98 14.31 -1.34
C PHE A 117 -8.55 14.60 -1.82
N LEU A 118 -8.34 15.72 -2.52
CA LEU A 118 -7.03 16.17 -2.98
C LEU A 118 -6.09 16.54 -1.80
N ASP A 119 -6.62 17.23 -0.80
CA ASP A 119 -5.91 17.66 0.41
C ASP A 119 -5.67 16.51 1.41
N ARG A 120 -6.27 15.33 1.17
CA ARG A 120 -6.16 14.13 2.03
C ARG A 120 -6.71 14.29 3.45
N LYS A 121 -7.58 15.27 3.67
CA LYS A 121 -8.26 15.51 4.97
C LYS A 121 -9.13 14.33 5.40
N HIS A 122 -9.54 13.47 4.47
CA HIS A 122 -10.35 12.28 4.74
C HIS A 122 -9.60 10.98 4.40
N PHE A 123 -8.59 10.65 5.21
CA PHE A 123 -7.74 9.47 5.03
C PHE A 123 -8.50 8.19 4.69
N ASN A 124 -9.51 7.80 5.50
CA ASN A 124 -10.29 6.58 5.28
C ASN A 124 -11.03 6.57 3.95
N ARG A 125 -11.42 7.73 3.43
CA ARG A 125 -12.09 7.87 2.15
C ARG A 125 -11.08 7.74 1.02
N CYS A 126 -9.95 8.45 1.09
CA CYS A 126 -8.87 8.35 0.11
C CYS A 126 -8.33 6.91 0.00
N LYS A 127 -8.16 6.22 1.13
CA LYS A 127 -7.75 4.81 1.20
C LYS A 127 -8.69 3.84 0.46
N ARG A 128 -9.93 4.23 0.21
CA ARG A 128 -10.92 3.44 -0.54
C ARG A 128 -11.03 3.87 -2.00
N ILE A 129 -11.08 5.18 -2.24
CA ILE A 129 -11.32 5.73 -3.58
C ILE A 129 -10.10 5.51 -4.48
N HIS A 130 -8.87 5.75 -4.01
CA HIS A 130 -7.69 5.63 -4.85
C HIS A 130 -7.50 4.21 -5.45
N PRO A 131 -7.58 3.12 -4.65
CA PRO A 131 -7.56 1.75 -5.18
C PRO A 131 -8.71 1.45 -6.15
N LEU A 132 -9.90 1.99 -5.90
CA LEU A 132 -11.04 1.79 -6.80
C LEU A 132 -10.80 2.47 -8.15
N THR A 133 -10.26 3.68 -8.15
CA THR A 133 -9.89 4.40 -9.37
C THR A 133 -8.78 3.67 -10.13
N SER A 134 -7.73 3.21 -9.44
CA SER A 134 -6.65 2.43 -10.05
C SER A 134 -7.20 1.19 -10.74
N ALA A 135 -7.98 0.38 -10.01
CA ALA A 135 -8.58 -0.83 -10.56
C ALA A 135 -9.45 -0.54 -11.79
N ALA A 136 -10.25 0.54 -11.77
CA ALA A 136 -11.06 0.92 -12.93
C ALA A 136 -10.19 1.29 -14.15
N LEU A 137 -9.10 2.04 -13.95
CA LEU A 137 -8.16 2.38 -15.02
C LEU A 137 -7.44 1.14 -15.57
N GLU A 138 -7.01 0.24 -14.69
CA GLU A 138 -6.35 -1.02 -15.05
C GLU A 138 -7.29 -1.96 -15.81
N ILE A 139 -8.58 -2.01 -15.44
CA ILE A 139 -9.59 -2.77 -16.18
C ILE A 139 -9.75 -2.23 -17.60
N ILE A 140 -9.90 -0.91 -17.76
CA ILE A 140 -10.02 -0.28 -19.09
C ILE A 140 -8.78 -0.54 -19.93
N HIS A 141 -7.59 -0.46 -19.33
CA HIS A 141 -6.32 -0.74 -19.99
C HIS A 141 -6.19 -2.21 -20.41
N LEU A 142 -6.62 -3.14 -19.56
CA LEU A 142 -6.67 -4.57 -19.88
C LEU A 142 -7.67 -4.86 -21.01
N GLU A 143 -8.86 -4.27 -20.98
CA GLU A 143 -9.87 -4.42 -22.05
C GLU A 143 -9.31 -3.96 -23.40
N GLN A 144 -8.56 -2.86 -23.43
CA GLN A 144 -7.90 -2.37 -24.63
C GLN A 144 -6.87 -3.38 -25.16
N TYR A 145 -6.00 -3.90 -24.30
CA TYR A 145 -5.02 -4.94 -24.66
C TYR A 145 -5.70 -6.22 -25.20
N LEU A 146 -6.75 -6.68 -24.54
CA LEU A 146 -7.50 -7.87 -24.95
C LEU A 146 -8.14 -7.68 -26.33
N GLY A 147 -8.68 -6.48 -26.60
CA GLY A 147 -9.20 -6.11 -27.91
C GLY A 147 -8.15 -6.15 -29.02
N GLU A 148 -6.94 -5.64 -28.76
CA GLU A 148 -5.81 -5.68 -29.70
C GLU A 148 -5.26 -7.10 -29.91
N SER A 149 -5.29 -7.92 -28.87
CA SER A 149 -4.83 -9.30 -28.88
C SER A 149 -5.87 -10.30 -29.43
N ASN A 150 -7.08 -9.82 -29.76
CA ASN A 150 -8.23 -10.64 -30.15
C ASN A 150 -8.58 -11.75 -29.14
N VAL A 151 -8.36 -11.48 -27.85
CA VAL A 151 -8.74 -12.40 -26.76
C VAL A 151 -10.05 -11.90 -26.16
N SER A 152 -11.09 -12.76 -26.16
CA SER A 152 -12.36 -12.42 -25.53
C SER A 152 -12.23 -12.44 -24.00
N PRO A 153 -12.71 -11.38 -23.29
CA PRO A 153 -12.76 -11.36 -21.83
C PRO A 153 -13.53 -12.55 -21.25
N GLU A 154 -14.60 -12.99 -21.91
CA GLU A 154 -15.43 -14.12 -21.48
C GLU A 154 -14.63 -15.44 -21.46
N ILE A 155 -13.80 -15.67 -22.48
CA ILE A 155 -12.94 -16.85 -22.55
C ILE A 155 -11.92 -16.80 -21.40
N LEU A 156 -11.34 -15.63 -21.14
CA LEU A 156 -10.38 -15.46 -20.05
C LEU A 156 -11.04 -15.74 -18.68
N CYS A 157 -12.23 -15.19 -18.44
CA CYS A 157 -13.01 -15.45 -17.23
C CYS A 157 -13.31 -16.94 -17.03
N GLN A 158 -13.75 -17.64 -18.07
CA GLN A 158 -14.01 -19.09 -17.99
C GLN A 158 -12.76 -19.88 -17.63
N ASN A 159 -11.60 -19.52 -18.20
CA ASN A 159 -10.33 -20.17 -17.87
C ASN A 159 -9.93 -19.92 -16.41
N PHE A 160 -10.12 -18.70 -15.89
CA PHE A 160 -9.89 -18.41 -14.47
C PHE A 160 -10.86 -19.17 -13.55
N GLU A 161 -12.14 -19.26 -13.91
CA GLU A 161 -13.12 -20.04 -13.12
C GLU A 161 -12.77 -21.53 -13.10
N ASN A 162 -12.39 -22.10 -14.24
CA ASN A 162 -11.94 -23.49 -14.32
C ASN A 162 -10.69 -23.74 -13.48
N LEU A 163 -9.74 -22.80 -13.51
CA LEU A 163 -8.53 -22.84 -12.70
C LEU A 163 -8.88 -22.83 -11.20
N LEU A 164 -9.71 -21.89 -10.76
CA LEU A 164 -10.17 -21.78 -9.37
C LEU A 164 -10.96 -23.01 -8.90
N ASN A 165 -11.77 -23.60 -9.78
CA ASN A 165 -12.53 -24.81 -9.47
C ASN A 165 -11.65 -26.07 -9.42
N SER A 166 -10.51 -26.08 -10.13
CA SER A 166 -9.55 -27.19 -10.12
C SER A 166 -8.62 -27.16 -8.90
N SER A 167 -8.36 -25.98 -8.32
CA SER A 167 -7.64 -25.83 -7.06
C SER A 167 -8.55 -26.21 -5.88
N ASN A 168 -8.49 -27.47 -5.43
CA ASN A 168 -9.22 -27.97 -4.25
C ASN A 168 -8.70 -27.40 -2.91
N GLU A 169 -7.60 -26.66 -2.93
CA GLU A 169 -7.09 -25.96 -1.76
C GLU A 169 -7.58 -24.51 -1.81
N THR A 170 -8.16 -24.04 -0.70
CA THR A 170 -8.25 -22.62 -0.40
C THR A 170 -6.99 -21.91 -0.91
N LEU A 171 -7.14 -20.79 -1.63
CA LEU A 171 -6.12 -19.91 -2.25
C LEU A 171 -4.88 -19.53 -1.40
N TYR A 172 -4.76 -20.11 -0.21
CA TYR A 172 -3.62 -20.12 0.67
C TYR A 172 -2.42 -20.84 0.06
N GLY A 173 -1.41 -20.06 -0.30
CA GLY A 173 -0.17 -20.60 -0.85
C GLY A 173 -0.31 -20.98 -2.31
N LEU A 174 -0.65 -20.00 -3.16
CA LEU A 174 -0.17 -19.98 -4.54
C LEU A 174 1.36 -20.02 -4.48
N ASN A 175 1.89 -21.23 -4.30
CA ASN A 175 3.31 -21.53 -4.33
C ASN A 175 3.82 -21.13 -5.72
N ASP A 176 5.11 -20.83 -5.81
CA ASP A 176 5.86 -20.57 -7.04
C ASP A 176 5.86 -21.76 -8.06
N ALA A 177 4.97 -22.75 -7.88
CA ALA A 177 4.87 -24.01 -8.60
C ALA A 177 3.51 -24.23 -9.30
N MET A 178 2.61 -23.25 -9.31
CA MET A 178 1.34 -23.39 -10.03
C MET A 178 1.55 -23.11 -11.52
N GLU A 179 1.51 -24.17 -12.33
CA GLU A 179 1.50 -24.04 -13.79
C GLU A 179 0.19 -23.39 -14.22
N LEU A 180 0.30 -22.18 -14.78
CA LEU A 180 -0.84 -21.49 -15.36
C LEU A 180 -1.20 -22.15 -16.70
N PRO A 181 -2.49 -22.25 -17.04
CA PRO A 181 -2.89 -22.63 -18.39
C PRO A 181 -2.21 -21.73 -19.43
N ASP A 182 -1.71 -22.30 -20.53
CA ASP A 182 -0.95 -21.60 -21.58
C ASP A 182 -1.59 -20.28 -22.02
N LEU A 183 -2.93 -20.25 -22.12
CA LEU A 183 -3.67 -19.05 -22.49
C LEU A 183 -3.55 -17.95 -21.43
N ILE A 184 -3.68 -18.29 -20.15
CA ILE A 184 -3.59 -17.33 -19.05
C ILE A 184 -2.16 -16.80 -18.97
N ASP A 185 -1.16 -17.69 -19.03
CA ASP A 185 0.24 -17.29 -18.96
C ASP A 185 0.61 -16.34 -20.11
N LYS A 186 0.24 -16.70 -21.34
CA LYS A 186 0.45 -15.86 -22.53
C LYS A 186 -0.25 -14.50 -22.42
N VAL A 187 -1.49 -14.47 -21.93
CA VAL A 187 -2.24 -13.22 -21.75
C VAL A 187 -1.57 -12.33 -20.71
N LEU A 188 -1.14 -12.90 -19.57
CA LEU A 188 -0.47 -12.16 -18.51
C LEU A 188 0.89 -11.62 -18.95
N GLU A 189 1.70 -12.43 -19.64
CA GLU A 189 3.02 -11.98 -20.10
C GLU A 189 2.88 -10.89 -21.18
N GLY A 190 2.00 -11.08 -22.17
CA GLY A 190 1.74 -10.03 -23.15
C GLY A 190 1.12 -8.77 -22.53
N TYR A 191 0.32 -8.89 -21.47
CA TYR A 191 -0.20 -7.71 -20.76
C TYR A 191 0.91 -6.98 -19.98
N LYS A 192 1.88 -7.69 -19.40
CA LYS A 192 3.07 -7.06 -18.78
C LYS A 192 3.85 -6.28 -19.82
N GLU A 193 4.06 -6.83 -21.01
CA GLU A 193 4.73 -6.13 -22.11
C GLU A 193 3.93 -4.88 -22.51
N TYR A 194 2.62 -5.02 -22.73
CA TYR A 194 1.73 -3.90 -23.08
C TYR A 194 1.75 -2.79 -22.02
N TRP A 195 1.78 -3.16 -20.73
CA TRP A 195 1.94 -2.21 -19.62
C TRP A 195 3.26 -1.44 -19.71
N GLN A 196 4.38 -2.13 -19.94
CA GLN A 196 5.69 -1.50 -20.09
C GLN A 196 5.72 -0.56 -21.29
N GLU A 197 5.11 -0.94 -22.40
CA GLU A 197 4.95 -0.06 -23.56
C GLU A 197 4.17 1.22 -23.23
N THR A 198 3.08 1.11 -22.45
CA THR A 198 2.32 2.28 -21.99
C THR A 198 3.14 3.17 -21.08
N ILE A 199 3.87 2.60 -20.11
CA ILE A 199 4.77 3.35 -19.20
C ILE A 199 5.89 4.05 -19.99
N ASN A 200 6.36 3.45 -21.08
CA ASN A 200 7.32 4.06 -22.02
C ASN A 200 6.68 5.11 -22.96
N GLY A 201 5.36 5.27 -22.93
CA GLY A 201 4.62 6.31 -23.65
C GLY A 201 4.10 5.91 -25.03
N LYS A 202 4.15 4.62 -25.41
CA LYS A 202 3.67 4.12 -26.72
C LYS A 202 2.20 4.44 -26.95
N HIS A 203 1.38 4.36 -25.90
CA HIS A 203 -0.07 4.58 -25.95
C HIS A 203 -0.49 6.02 -25.59
N GLY A 204 0.45 6.97 -25.66
CA GLY A 204 0.19 8.38 -25.44
C GLY A 204 0.36 8.83 -23.98
N LYS A 205 0.43 10.15 -23.80
CA LYS A 205 0.77 10.77 -22.50
C LYS A 205 -0.31 10.58 -21.44
N THR A 206 -1.58 10.55 -21.82
CA THR A 206 -2.68 10.33 -20.89
C THR A 206 -2.65 8.92 -20.31
N ALA A 207 -2.47 7.90 -21.15
CA ALA A 207 -2.36 6.51 -20.69
C ALA A 207 -1.11 6.31 -19.82
N GLN A 208 0.03 6.86 -20.25
CA GLN A 208 1.28 6.86 -19.47
C GLN A 208 1.06 7.44 -18.06
N PHE A 209 0.44 8.62 -17.97
CA PHE A 209 0.19 9.29 -16.69
C PHE A 209 -0.73 8.48 -15.77
N TYR A 210 -1.80 7.90 -16.32
CA TYR A 210 -2.72 7.09 -15.51
C TYR A 210 -2.11 5.77 -15.03
N LEU A 211 -1.25 5.14 -15.82
CA LEU A 211 -0.55 3.95 -15.33
C LEU A 211 0.52 4.28 -14.28
N GLN A 212 1.21 5.42 -14.40
CA GLN A 212 2.09 5.90 -13.32
C GLN A 212 1.31 6.14 -12.01
N TYR A 213 0.10 6.70 -12.11
CA TYR A 213 -0.80 6.78 -10.95
C TYR A 213 -1.12 5.39 -10.39
N CYS A 214 -1.47 4.41 -11.23
CA CYS A 214 -1.73 3.04 -10.81
C CYS A 214 -0.52 2.40 -10.13
N GLU A 215 0.71 2.64 -10.60
CA GLU A 215 1.94 2.18 -9.93
C GLU A 215 2.07 2.74 -8.52
N PHE A 216 1.80 4.03 -8.31
CA PHE A 216 1.80 4.61 -6.95
C PHE A 216 0.74 3.98 -6.06
N ILE A 217 -0.43 3.66 -6.59
CA ILE A 217 -1.46 2.95 -5.83
C ILE A 217 -1.03 1.52 -5.53
N ASN A 218 -0.43 0.80 -6.48
CA ASN A 218 0.07 -0.55 -6.26
C ASN A 218 1.18 -0.59 -5.22
N LEU A 219 2.06 0.41 -5.21
CA LEU A 219 3.07 0.59 -4.16
C LEU A 219 2.43 0.81 -2.79
N PHE A 220 1.39 1.66 -2.70
CA PHE A 220 0.61 1.84 -1.47
C PHE A 220 0.02 0.54 -0.94
N LEU A 221 -0.56 -0.25 -1.83
CA LEU A 221 -1.28 -1.48 -1.50
C LEU A 221 -0.32 -2.56 -1.03
N ARG A 222 0.83 -2.71 -1.71
CA ARG A 222 1.94 -3.57 -1.27
C ARG A 222 2.49 -3.13 0.09
N PHE A 223 2.65 -1.83 0.33
CA PHE A 223 3.13 -1.32 1.62
C PHE A 223 2.13 -1.54 2.74
N SER A 224 0.84 -1.33 2.46
CA SER A 224 -0.20 -1.67 3.44
C SER A 224 -0.31 -3.18 3.67
N ARG A 225 0.07 -4.02 2.70
CA ARG A 225 0.11 -5.48 2.87
C ARG A 225 1.27 -5.86 3.78
N SER A 226 2.50 -5.39 3.51
CA SER A 226 3.68 -5.74 4.29
C SER A 226 3.51 -5.47 5.80
N ILE A 227 2.95 -4.31 6.14
CA ILE A 227 2.63 -3.97 7.54
C ILE A 227 1.60 -4.94 8.14
N ARG A 228 0.55 -5.27 7.39
CA ARG A 228 -0.57 -6.09 7.90
C ARG A 228 -0.24 -7.57 7.97
N SER A 229 0.69 -8.05 7.15
CA SER A 229 1.15 -9.45 7.15
C SER A 229 2.44 -9.64 7.94
N ASN A 230 2.99 -8.58 8.55
CA ASN A 230 4.30 -8.60 9.22
C ASN A 230 5.42 -9.14 8.32
N ASP A 231 5.37 -8.78 7.02
CA ASP A 231 6.36 -9.19 6.02
C ASP A 231 7.47 -8.13 5.97
N PHE A 232 8.54 -8.39 6.72
CA PHE A 232 9.62 -7.43 6.95
C PHE A 232 10.47 -7.19 5.69
N GLU A 233 10.75 -8.23 4.91
CA GLU A 233 11.53 -8.10 3.67
C GLU A 233 10.76 -7.25 2.66
N LEU A 234 9.48 -7.55 2.45
CA LEU A 234 8.63 -6.73 1.58
C LEU A 234 8.52 -5.29 2.11
N TYR A 235 8.47 -5.09 3.43
CA TYR A 235 8.48 -3.74 3.99
C TYR A 235 9.75 -2.96 3.63
N LEU A 236 10.93 -3.58 3.75
CA LEU A 236 12.21 -2.93 3.42
C LEU A 236 12.28 -2.55 1.93
N ASP A 237 11.96 -3.48 1.04
CA ASP A 237 11.96 -3.24 -0.41
C ASP A 237 11.07 -2.03 -0.78
N LEU A 238 9.89 -1.97 -0.19
CA LEU A 238 8.93 -0.90 -0.46
C LEU A 238 9.35 0.44 0.13
N ILE A 239 10.04 0.47 1.28
CA ILE A 239 10.60 1.73 1.81
C ILE A 239 11.64 2.30 0.85
N TYR A 240 12.50 1.45 0.26
CA TYR A 240 13.45 1.89 -0.76
C TYR A 240 12.72 2.41 -2.00
N GLU A 241 11.74 1.68 -2.53
CA GLU A 241 10.96 2.07 -3.71
C GLU A 241 10.16 3.37 -3.48
N MET A 242 9.65 3.60 -2.27
CA MET A 242 8.89 4.80 -1.91
C MET A 242 9.77 6.05 -1.72
N SER A 243 11.08 5.88 -1.48
CA SER A 243 11.99 7.00 -1.17
C SER A 243 12.05 8.05 -2.30
N ASP A 244 12.09 7.61 -3.55
CA ASP A 244 12.08 8.46 -4.74
C ASP A 244 10.77 9.25 -4.89
N LEU A 245 9.65 8.67 -4.47
CA LEU A 245 8.35 9.35 -4.48
C LEU A 245 8.30 10.47 -3.44
N PHE A 246 8.96 10.30 -2.29
CA PHE A 246 9.02 11.36 -1.29
C PHE A 246 9.75 12.60 -1.82
N PHE A 247 10.84 12.41 -2.56
CA PHE A 247 11.50 13.52 -3.24
C PHE A 247 10.59 14.16 -4.30
N THR A 248 9.98 13.33 -5.15
CA THR A 248 9.13 13.77 -6.26
C THR A 248 7.91 14.58 -5.79
N PHE A 249 7.28 14.19 -4.68
CA PHE A 249 6.10 14.87 -4.15
C PHE A 249 6.42 15.99 -3.15
N ASN A 250 7.66 16.49 -3.15
CA ASN A 250 8.15 17.54 -2.27
C ASN A 250 7.82 17.22 -0.79
N GLN A 251 8.15 15.99 -0.41
CA GLN A 251 8.09 15.46 0.95
C GLN A 251 9.51 15.15 1.46
N PRO A 252 10.46 16.11 1.42
CA PRO A 252 11.86 15.86 1.75
C PRO A 252 12.05 15.38 3.19
N ASN A 253 11.12 15.71 4.10
CA ASN A 253 11.16 15.24 5.48
C ASN A 253 11.15 13.70 5.60
N TYR A 254 10.54 13.00 4.64
CA TYR A 254 10.51 11.54 4.59
C TYR A 254 11.74 10.94 3.89
N ALA A 255 12.43 11.73 3.06
CA ALA A 255 13.58 11.28 2.30
C ALA A 255 14.92 11.51 3.02
N SER A 256 14.88 12.18 4.17
CA SER A 256 16.03 12.51 5.02
C SER A 256 16.11 11.66 6.30
N ILE A 257 15.29 10.61 6.41
CA ILE A 257 15.35 9.60 7.49
C ILE A 257 16.29 8.50 7.03
#